data_AF-A0A7X9DLI0-F1
#
_entry.id   AF-A0A7X9DLI0-F1
#
_cell.length_a   1.000
_cell.length_b   1.000
_cell.length_c   1.000
_cell.angle_alpha   90.00
_cell.angle_beta   90.00
_cell.angle_gamma   90.00
#
_symmetry.space_group_name_H-M   'P 1'
#
loop_
_entity.id
_entity.type
_entity.pdbx_description
1 polymer ?
#
loop_
_entity_poly.entity_id
_entity_poly.type
_entity_poly.pdbx_seq_one_letter_code
_entity_poly.pdbx_strand_id
1 'polypeptide(L)'
;MNKKLFFVTIAFFVYTIWWLTLQFGVQDESLLRDYFADSYGVLAGIGGIYGLIISAKYSGFKSKVGKSIIFFSAGLLSQCFGQLYYSAIYYVYGLENAYPSYGEVFYLATIPFYIYAIILMAQASGATFSLKNMGNKLWAVAFPIFMLCTSYFFFLKEYDFEGVPFINAFLDFFYPLGQALFVSLALLTLFLVKDLLGGVMKTKVVLILISLVFQYAADSTFIYENSNEIWMPGGLSDLLFVISYFVMTIALIKFETVFEDIKKTNLTS
;
A
#
# COMPACT_ATOMS: atom_id res chain seq x y z
N MET A 1 -14.91 7.01 -20.38
CA MET A 1 -13.99 6.58 -19.29
C MET A 1 -13.48 5.18 -19.60
N ASN A 2 -12.21 4.86 -19.35
CA ASN A 2 -11.69 3.49 -19.50
C ASN A 2 -12.57 2.52 -18.68
N LYS A 3 -13.08 1.45 -19.30
CA LYS A 3 -14.00 0.48 -18.65
C LYS A 3 -13.41 -0.05 -17.32
N LYS A 4 -12.09 -0.26 -17.25
CA LYS A 4 -11.38 -0.69 -16.05
C LYS A 4 -11.47 0.34 -14.92
N LEU A 5 -11.26 1.63 -15.24
CA LEU A 5 -11.39 2.70 -14.25
C LEU A 5 -12.83 2.80 -13.74
N PHE A 6 -13.81 2.72 -14.63
CA PHE A 6 -15.22 2.75 -14.22
C PHE A 6 -15.57 1.63 -13.25
N PHE A 7 -15.16 0.40 -13.57
CA PHE A 7 -15.37 -0.77 -12.73
C PHE A 7 -14.77 -0.60 -11.33
N VAL A 8 -13.50 -0.20 -11.24
CA VAL A 8 -12.81 0.00 -9.96
C VAL A 8 -13.42 1.15 -9.16
N THR A 9 -13.82 2.24 -9.81
CA THR A 9 -14.52 3.35 -9.17
C THR A 9 -15.86 2.91 -8.59
N ILE A 10 -16.65 2.11 -9.31
CA ILE A 10 -17.90 1.56 -8.77
C ILE A 10 -17.61 0.69 -7.55
N ALA A 11 -16.66 -0.23 -7.64
CA ALA A 11 -16.29 -1.10 -6.52
C ALA A 11 -15.91 -0.29 -5.27
N PHE A 12 -15.11 0.76 -5.43
CA PHE A 12 -14.77 1.68 -4.34
C PHE A 12 -15.99 2.37 -3.73
N PHE A 13 -16.93 2.87 -4.54
CA PHE A 13 -18.15 3.48 -4.02
C PHE A 13 -19.05 2.47 -3.31
N VAL A 14 -19.13 1.23 -3.79
CA VAL A 14 -19.85 0.15 -3.11
C VAL A 14 -19.26 -0.10 -1.72
N TYR A 15 -17.94 -0.25 -1.60
CA TYR A 15 -17.28 -0.40 -0.29
C TYR A 15 -17.46 0.84 0.59
N THR A 16 -17.36 2.04 0.04
CA THR A 16 -17.55 3.27 0.83
C THR A 16 -18.97 3.39 1.38
N ILE A 17 -19.99 3.07 0.56
CA ILE A 17 -21.38 3.06 1.00
C ILE A 17 -21.60 1.97 2.04
N TRP A 18 -21.07 0.76 1.82
CA TRP A 18 -21.16 -0.32 2.81
C TRP A 18 -20.54 0.10 4.14
N TRP A 19 -19.31 0.65 4.12
CA TRP A 19 -18.66 1.16 5.33
C TRP A 19 -19.51 2.21 6.06
N LEU A 20 -20.09 3.18 5.34
CA LEU A 20 -20.98 4.18 5.94
C LEU A 20 -22.22 3.53 6.60
N THR A 21 -22.82 2.52 5.96
CA THR A 21 -23.95 1.81 6.57
C THR A 21 -23.55 1.09 7.85
N LEU A 22 -22.32 0.56 7.94
CA LEU A 22 -21.81 -0.06 9.15
C LEU A 22 -21.71 0.95 10.29
N GLN A 23 -21.19 2.16 10.02
CA GLN A 23 -20.99 3.18 11.05
C GLN A 23 -22.29 3.76 11.64
N PHE A 24 -23.37 3.82 10.86
CA PHE A 24 -24.61 4.50 11.28
C PHE A 24 -25.78 3.56 11.57
N GLY A 25 -25.74 2.31 11.10
CA GLY A 25 -26.92 1.45 11.08
C GLY A 25 -26.70 0.01 11.54
N VAL A 26 -25.48 -0.38 11.88
CA VAL A 26 -25.16 -1.77 12.20
C VAL A 26 -24.44 -1.85 13.55
N GLN A 27 -24.86 -2.80 14.38
CA GLN A 27 -24.24 -3.08 15.68
C GLN A 27 -22.82 -3.64 15.51
N ASP A 28 -22.00 -3.46 16.54
CA ASP A 28 -20.57 -3.81 16.50
C ASP A 28 -20.33 -5.32 16.38
N GLU A 29 -21.22 -6.15 16.90
CA GLU A 29 -21.16 -7.62 16.87
C GLU A 29 -21.71 -8.24 15.56
N SER A 30 -22.05 -7.41 14.57
CA SER A 30 -22.69 -7.91 13.34
C SER A 30 -21.69 -8.57 12.39
N LEU A 31 -22.02 -9.76 11.90
CA LEU A 31 -21.30 -10.45 10.81
C LEU A 31 -21.11 -9.60 9.54
N LEU A 32 -21.94 -8.57 9.33
CA LEU A 32 -21.78 -7.65 8.20
C LEU A 32 -20.47 -6.86 8.25
N ARG A 33 -19.92 -6.65 9.46
CA ARG A 33 -18.62 -6.01 9.67
C ARG A 33 -17.47 -6.93 9.29
N ASP A 34 -17.55 -8.20 9.67
CA ASP A 34 -16.58 -9.23 9.27
C ASP A 34 -16.56 -9.39 7.75
N TYR A 35 -17.73 -9.52 7.11
CA TYR A 35 -17.81 -9.62 5.65
C TYR A 35 -17.22 -8.41 4.91
N PHE A 36 -17.34 -7.21 5.50
CA PHE A 36 -16.69 -6.04 4.94
C PHE A 36 -15.17 -6.16 5.06
N ALA A 37 -14.67 -6.46 6.27
CA ALA A 37 -13.24 -6.59 6.53
C ALA A 37 -12.61 -7.67 5.64
N ASP A 38 -13.27 -8.83 5.52
CA ASP A 38 -12.79 -9.96 4.72
C ASP A 38 -12.76 -9.68 3.22
N SER A 39 -13.64 -8.82 2.72
CA SER A 39 -13.83 -8.67 1.28
C SER A 39 -13.11 -7.48 0.68
N TYR A 40 -12.75 -6.43 1.42
CA TYR A 40 -12.13 -5.24 0.81
C TYR A 40 -10.79 -5.53 0.12
N GLY A 41 -10.09 -6.61 0.51
CA GLY A 41 -8.88 -7.11 -0.14
C GLY A 41 -9.05 -7.41 -1.63
N VAL A 42 -10.29 -7.61 -2.11
CA VAL A 42 -10.62 -7.78 -3.53
C VAL A 42 -10.14 -6.58 -4.37
N LEU A 43 -10.21 -5.35 -3.85
CA LEU A 43 -9.67 -4.18 -4.56
C LEU A 43 -8.15 -4.29 -4.77
N ALA A 44 -7.42 -4.76 -3.76
CA ALA A 44 -5.99 -5.03 -3.89
C ALA A 44 -5.74 -6.13 -4.94
N GLY A 45 -6.52 -7.22 -4.92
CA GLY A 45 -6.46 -8.28 -5.93
C GLY A 45 -6.65 -7.77 -7.36
N ILE A 46 -7.68 -6.96 -7.60
CA ILE A 46 -7.96 -6.34 -8.92
C ILE A 46 -6.79 -5.45 -9.36
N GLY A 47 -6.29 -4.59 -8.47
CA GLY A 47 -5.16 -3.71 -8.76
C GLY A 47 -3.86 -4.46 -9.03
N GLY A 48 -3.61 -5.52 -8.27
CA GLY A 48 -2.51 -6.46 -8.48
C GLY A 48 -2.54 -7.05 -9.88
N ILE A 49 -3.65 -7.68 -10.27
CA ILE A 49 -3.81 -8.32 -11.58
C ILE A 49 -3.69 -7.31 -12.72
N TYR A 50 -4.41 -6.19 -12.66
CA TYR A 50 -4.34 -5.18 -13.72
C TYR A 50 -2.96 -4.56 -13.85
N GLY A 51 -2.28 -4.27 -12.73
CA GLY A 51 -0.92 -3.74 -12.78
C GLY A 51 0.07 -4.74 -13.40
N LEU A 52 -0.03 -6.05 -13.11
CA LEU A 52 0.79 -7.06 -13.79
C LEU A 52 0.56 -7.05 -15.31
N ILE A 53 -0.69 -7.00 -15.77
CA ILE A 53 -1.02 -6.93 -17.20
C ILE A 53 -0.45 -5.65 -17.83
N ILE A 54 -0.58 -4.51 -17.15
CA ILE A 54 -0.10 -3.21 -17.64
C ILE A 54 1.43 -3.16 -17.66
N SER A 55 2.09 -3.79 -16.70
CA SER A 55 3.56 -3.82 -16.62
C SER A 55 4.19 -4.44 -17.87
N ALA A 56 3.52 -5.42 -18.50
CA ALA A 56 3.98 -6.05 -19.72
C ALA A 56 4.09 -5.06 -20.88
N LYS A 57 3.19 -4.06 -20.95
CA LYS A 57 3.27 -2.97 -21.94
C LYS A 57 4.51 -2.10 -21.73
N TYR A 58 4.94 -1.94 -20.48
CA TYR A 58 6.17 -1.24 -20.11
C TYR A 58 7.41 -2.17 -20.13
N SER A 59 7.42 -3.20 -20.99
CA SER A 59 8.52 -4.18 -21.10
C SER A 59 8.79 -4.99 -19.82
N GLY A 60 7.85 -5.02 -18.87
CA GLY A 60 7.92 -5.81 -17.64
C GLY A 60 9.25 -5.67 -16.90
N PHE A 61 9.91 -6.80 -16.64
CA PHE A 61 11.22 -6.85 -15.97
C PHE A 61 12.39 -6.24 -16.76
N LYS A 62 12.20 -5.76 -17.98
CA LYS A 62 13.29 -5.13 -18.76
C LYS A 62 13.40 -3.63 -18.52
N SER A 63 12.34 -2.96 -18.04
CA SER A 63 12.36 -1.51 -17.76
C SER A 63 12.17 -1.21 -16.27
N LYS A 64 12.64 -0.05 -15.82
CA LYS A 64 12.45 0.38 -14.43
C LYS A 64 10.98 0.64 -14.09
N VAL A 65 10.24 1.24 -15.02
CA VAL A 65 8.78 1.48 -14.86
C VAL A 65 8.03 0.16 -14.77
N GLY A 66 8.29 -0.76 -15.71
CA GLY A 66 7.67 -2.08 -15.74
C GLY A 66 7.96 -2.89 -14.47
N LYS A 67 9.22 -2.95 -14.03
CA LYS A 67 9.59 -3.57 -12.75
C LYS A 67 8.85 -2.93 -11.58
N SER A 68 8.84 -1.60 -11.50
CA SER A 68 8.17 -0.90 -10.40
C SER A 68 6.68 -1.26 -10.33
N ILE A 69 5.98 -1.25 -11.47
CA ILE A 69 4.57 -1.66 -11.56
C ILE A 69 4.41 -3.12 -11.09
N ILE A 70 5.29 -4.04 -11.51
CA ILE A 70 5.25 -5.44 -11.06
C ILE A 70 5.35 -5.55 -9.54
N PHE A 71 6.29 -4.84 -8.91
CA PHE A 71 6.48 -4.93 -7.46
C PHE A 71 5.35 -4.24 -6.68
N PHE A 72 4.79 -3.13 -7.17
CA PHE A 72 3.55 -2.59 -6.59
C PHE A 72 2.38 -3.57 -6.69
N SER A 73 2.23 -4.23 -7.84
CA SER A 73 1.23 -5.26 -8.04
C SER A 73 1.44 -6.48 -7.15
N ALA A 74 2.68 -6.92 -6.98
CA ALA A 74 3.02 -8.02 -6.09
C ALA A 74 2.66 -7.69 -4.64
N GLY A 75 2.94 -6.46 -4.18
CA GLY A 75 2.52 -6.00 -2.86
C GLY A 75 0.99 -5.99 -2.70
N LEU A 76 0.23 -5.53 -3.70
CA LEU A 76 -1.24 -5.59 -3.66
C LEU A 76 -1.79 -7.03 -3.65
N LEU A 77 -1.19 -7.95 -4.42
CA LEU A 77 -1.58 -9.36 -4.40
C LEU A 77 -1.25 -10.01 -3.06
N SER A 78 -0.09 -9.70 -2.49
CA SER A 78 0.30 -10.09 -1.14
C SER A 78 -0.72 -9.61 -0.10
N GLN A 79 -1.15 -8.34 -0.15
CA GLN A 79 -2.22 -7.83 0.72
C GLN A 79 -3.52 -8.65 0.57
N CYS A 80 -3.94 -8.93 -0.67
CA CYS A 80 -5.12 -9.74 -0.95
C CYS A 80 -5.00 -11.18 -0.40
N PHE A 81 -3.85 -11.83 -0.59
CA PHE A 81 -3.62 -13.20 -0.10
C PHE A 81 -3.50 -13.26 1.43
N GLY A 82 -2.91 -12.24 2.06
CA GLY A 82 -2.95 -12.07 3.51
C GLY A 82 -4.40 -12.04 3.99
N GLN A 83 -5.21 -11.14 3.42
CA GLN A 83 -6.62 -11.02 3.80
C GLN A 83 -7.39 -12.33 3.64
N LEU A 84 -7.28 -12.97 2.47
CA LEU A 84 -7.96 -14.24 2.21
C LEU A 84 -7.53 -15.34 3.19
N TYR A 85 -6.28 -15.34 3.62
CA TYR A 85 -5.78 -16.28 4.62
C TYR A 85 -6.41 -16.03 5.99
N TYR A 86 -6.47 -14.78 6.43
CA TYR A 86 -7.13 -14.40 7.69
C TYR A 86 -8.60 -14.76 7.70
N SER A 87 -9.32 -14.41 6.63
CA SER A 87 -10.73 -14.78 6.49
C SER A 87 -10.92 -16.30 6.51
N ALA A 88 -10.06 -17.05 5.81
CA ALA A 88 -10.13 -18.51 5.81
C ALA A 88 -9.89 -19.10 7.21
N ILE A 89 -8.92 -18.57 7.96
CA ILE A 89 -8.67 -19.01 9.34
C ILE A 89 -9.88 -18.72 10.23
N TYR A 90 -10.44 -17.52 10.14
CA TYR A 90 -11.59 -17.13 10.93
C TYR A 90 -12.79 -18.06 10.68
N TYR A 91 -13.18 -18.28 9.42
CA TYR A 91 -14.36 -19.12 9.13
C TYR A 91 -14.14 -20.63 9.33
N VAL A 92 -12.91 -21.13 9.19
CA VAL A 92 -12.63 -22.57 9.31
C VAL A 92 -12.29 -22.97 10.75
N TYR A 93 -11.54 -22.14 11.46
CA TYR A 93 -11.01 -22.45 12.79
C TYR A 93 -11.60 -21.58 13.91
N GLY A 94 -12.39 -20.55 13.59
CA GLY A 94 -12.96 -19.64 14.58
C GLY A 94 -11.90 -18.78 15.28
N LEU A 95 -10.73 -18.60 14.68
CA LEU A 95 -9.65 -17.80 15.27
C LEU A 95 -9.73 -16.37 14.74
N GLU A 96 -10.19 -15.48 15.61
CA GLU A 96 -10.16 -14.03 15.36
C GLU A 96 -8.74 -13.50 15.47
N ASN A 97 -8.34 -12.67 14.50
CA ASN A 97 -7.07 -11.94 14.49
C ASN A 97 -5.83 -12.80 14.88
N ALA A 98 -5.70 -13.98 14.27
CA ALA A 98 -4.63 -14.92 14.60
C ALA A 98 -3.24 -14.30 14.38
N TYR A 99 -2.49 -14.07 15.46
CA TYR A 99 -1.16 -13.45 15.40
C TYR A 99 -0.14 -14.19 16.29
N PRO A 100 1.04 -14.59 15.76
CA PRO A 100 1.39 -14.63 14.34
C PRO A 100 0.66 -15.76 13.61
N SER A 101 0.47 -15.62 12.30
CA SER A 101 -0.09 -16.66 11.43
C SER A 101 0.73 -16.84 10.15
N TYR A 102 0.44 -17.86 9.33
CA TYR A 102 1.08 -17.94 7.99
C TYR A 102 0.63 -16.82 7.04
N GLY A 103 -0.48 -16.13 7.33
CA GLY A 103 -0.94 -14.95 6.61
C GLY A 103 0.06 -13.79 6.70
N GLU A 104 0.79 -13.72 7.81
CA GLU A 104 1.84 -12.73 8.06
C GLU A 104 2.92 -12.72 6.98
N VAL A 105 3.22 -13.88 6.38
CA VAL A 105 4.22 -13.97 5.30
C VAL A 105 3.82 -13.09 4.12
N PHE A 106 2.52 -13.04 3.81
CA PHE A 106 2.02 -12.22 2.71
C PHE A 106 2.08 -10.75 3.07
N TYR A 107 1.59 -10.33 4.24
CA TYR A 107 1.67 -8.94 4.68
C TYR A 107 3.10 -8.44 4.81
N LEU A 108 3.99 -9.24 5.39
CA LEU A 108 5.42 -8.96 5.51
C LEU A 108 6.07 -8.75 4.13
N ALA A 109 5.72 -9.56 3.13
CA ALA A 109 6.27 -9.43 1.78
C ALA A 109 5.92 -8.09 1.10
N THR A 110 4.85 -7.41 1.52
CA THR A 110 4.43 -6.12 0.95
C THR A 110 5.47 -5.03 1.17
N ILE A 111 6.13 -5.03 2.34
CA ILE A 111 7.13 -4.03 2.73
C ILE A 111 8.34 -4.02 1.76
N PRO A 112 9.10 -5.12 1.57
CA PRO A 112 10.23 -5.12 0.64
C PRO A 112 9.77 -4.91 -0.81
N PHE A 113 8.58 -5.38 -1.21
CA PHE A 113 8.03 -5.12 -2.53
C PHE A 113 7.78 -3.62 -2.77
N TYR A 114 7.11 -2.94 -1.85
CA TYR A 114 6.85 -1.50 -1.98
C TYR A 114 8.14 -0.69 -1.90
N ILE A 115 9.07 -1.00 -0.98
CA ILE A 115 10.37 -0.32 -0.92
C ILE A 115 11.08 -0.40 -2.28
N TYR A 116 11.20 -1.61 -2.84
CA TYR A 116 11.89 -1.78 -4.11
C TYR A 116 11.14 -1.11 -5.28
N ALA A 117 9.80 -1.18 -5.28
CA ALA A 117 8.96 -0.51 -6.27
C ALA A 117 9.14 1.01 -6.25
N ILE A 118 9.18 1.63 -5.06
CA ILE A 118 9.41 3.07 -4.87
C ILE A 118 10.78 3.46 -5.39
N ILE A 119 11.84 2.71 -5.04
CA ILE A 119 13.20 2.99 -5.52
C ILE A 119 13.26 2.96 -7.05
N LEU A 120 12.67 1.95 -7.68
CA LEU A 120 12.60 1.84 -9.13
C LEU A 120 11.80 2.98 -9.76
N MET A 121 10.68 3.37 -9.14
CA MET A 121 9.85 4.49 -9.60
C MET A 121 10.59 5.83 -9.49
N ALA A 122 11.29 6.07 -8.39
CA ALA A 122 12.11 7.25 -8.17
C ALA A 122 13.20 7.37 -9.24
N GLN A 123 13.88 6.25 -9.53
CA GLN A 123 14.88 6.19 -10.60
C GLN A 123 14.27 6.45 -11.99
N ALA A 124 13.11 5.87 -12.28
CA ALA A 124 12.41 6.07 -13.56
C ALA A 124 11.88 7.51 -13.72
N SER A 125 11.57 8.17 -12.60
CA SER A 125 11.06 9.53 -12.55
C SER A 125 12.15 10.60 -12.55
N GLY A 126 13.42 10.21 -12.60
CA GLY A 126 14.55 11.12 -12.58
C GLY A 126 14.88 11.70 -11.20
N ALA A 127 14.27 11.23 -10.10
CA ALA A 127 14.53 11.74 -8.74
C ALA A 127 16.03 11.69 -8.36
N THR A 128 16.77 10.73 -8.94
CA THR A 128 18.22 10.59 -8.82
C THR A 128 19.00 11.82 -9.30
N PHE A 129 18.48 12.60 -10.25
CA PHE A 129 19.08 13.87 -10.67
C PHE A 129 18.94 14.95 -9.60
N SER A 130 17.81 14.99 -8.88
CA SER A 130 17.58 15.93 -7.78
C SER A 130 18.48 15.64 -6.57
N LEU A 131 18.85 14.37 -6.36
CA LEU A 131 19.78 13.93 -5.31
C LEU A 131 21.25 14.36 -5.54
N LYS A 132 21.57 15.11 -6.59
CA LYS A 132 22.92 15.66 -6.77
C LYS A 132 23.24 16.76 -5.75
N ASN A 133 22.24 17.51 -5.30
CA ASN A 133 22.40 18.55 -4.30
C ASN A 133 22.67 17.92 -2.91
N MET A 134 23.70 18.40 -2.20
CA MET A 134 24.05 17.94 -0.86
C MET A 134 22.89 18.05 0.13
N GLY A 135 22.09 19.12 0.06
CA GLY A 135 20.92 19.30 0.91
C GLY A 135 19.88 18.19 0.69
N ASN A 136 19.61 17.83 -0.57
CA ASN A 136 18.67 16.75 -0.89
C ASN A 136 19.20 15.38 -0.43
N LYS A 137 20.53 15.15 -0.46
CA LYS A 137 21.14 13.94 0.09
C LYS A 137 20.98 13.86 1.60
N LEU A 138 21.19 14.97 2.31
CA LEU A 138 20.98 15.03 3.75
C LEU A 138 19.52 14.71 4.10
N TRP A 139 18.56 15.33 3.41
CA TRP A 139 17.13 15.03 3.59
C TRP A 139 16.77 13.58 3.26
N ALA A 140 17.40 12.99 2.25
CA ALA A 140 17.18 11.60 1.87
C ALA A 140 17.57 10.58 2.95
N VAL A 141 18.43 10.98 3.91
CA VAL A 141 18.87 10.14 5.03
C VAL A 141 18.18 10.57 6.32
N ALA A 142 18.14 11.87 6.60
CA ALA A 142 17.57 12.42 7.84
C ALA A 142 16.08 12.11 7.96
N PHE A 143 15.32 12.19 6.86
CA PHE A 143 13.88 11.98 6.90
C PHE A 143 13.48 10.52 7.20
N PRO A 144 14.06 9.50 6.55
CA PRO A 144 13.85 8.11 6.97
C PRO A 144 14.27 7.81 8.40
N ILE A 145 15.42 8.33 8.85
CA ILE A 145 15.87 8.15 10.24
C ILE A 145 14.85 8.76 11.21
N PHE A 146 14.38 9.99 10.93
CA PHE A 146 13.36 10.65 11.75
C PHE A 146 12.06 9.83 11.83
N MET A 147 11.58 9.29 10.70
CA MET A 147 10.38 8.44 10.67
C MET A 147 10.58 7.13 11.44
N LEU A 148 11.74 6.49 11.31
CA LEU A 148 12.09 5.28 12.06
C LEU A 148 12.16 5.53 13.56
N CYS A 149 12.81 6.63 13.98
CA CYS A 149 12.85 7.03 15.39
C CYS A 149 11.44 7.31 15.93
N THR A 150 10.62 8.03 15.16
CA THR A 150 9.23 8.32 15.55
C THR A 150 8.45 7.02 15.72
N SER A 151 8.49 6.12 14.74
CA SER A 151 7.83 4.81 14.80
C SER A 151 8.30 3.99 16.02
N TYR A 152 9.61 3.96 16.29
CA TYR A 152 10.14 3.31 17.49
C TYR A 152 9.58 3.92 18.79
N PHE A 153 9.56 5.24 18.92
CA PHE A 153 9.08 5.90 20.14
C PHE A 153 7.58 5.73 20.38
N PHE A 154 6.78 5.68 19.32
CA PHE A 154 5.32 5.52 19.42
C PHE A 154 4.89 4.07 19.64
N PHE A 155 5.58 3.09 19.05
CA PHE A 155 5.11 1.70 19.03
C PHE A 155 6.00 0.71 19.80
N LEU A 156 7.29 0.99 19.99
CA LEU A 156 8.27 -0.03 20.41
C LEU A 156 9.09 0.34 21.66
N LYS A 157 9.02 1.58 22.15
CA LYS A 157 9.85 2.06 23.26
C LYS A 157 9.63 1.26 24.55
N GLU A 158 8.38 0.88 24.81
CA GLU A 158 7.96 0.18 26.03
C GLU A 158 7.76 -1.32 25.77
N TYR A 159 8.36 -1.84 24.69
CA TYR A 159 8.23 -3.24 24.32
C TYR A 159 8.91 -4.16 25.34
N ASP A 160 8.12 -5.08 25.91
CA ASP A 160 8.60 -6.11 26.83
C ASP A 160 8.98 -7.38 26.07
N PHE A 161 10.21 -7.82 26.24
CA PHE A 161 10.72 -9.04 25.61
C PHE A 161 10.55 -10.29 26.48
N GLU A 162 10.13 -10.13 27.75
CA GLU A 162 10.02 -11.25 28.68
C GLU A 162 8.91 -12.23 28.21
N GLY A 163 9.31 -13.49 27.95
CA GLY A 163 8.38 -14.54 27.53
C GLY A 163 7.87 -14.46 26.09
N VAL A 164 8.29 -13.46 25.30
CA VAL A 164 7.83 -13.28 23.92
C VAL A 164 8.65 -14.16 22.95
N PRO A 165 8.00 -15.00 22.12
CA PRO A 165 8.70 -15.77 21.08
C PRO A 165 9.42 -14.85 20.08
N PHE A 166 10.61 -15.26 19.63
CA PHE A 166 11.42 -14.47 18.70
C PHE A 166 10.67 -14.00 17.44
N ILE A 167 9.80 -14.86 16.88
CA ILE A 167 9.04 -14.51 15.66
C ILE A 167 8.05 -13.37 15.91
N ASN A 168 7.40 -13.33 17.07
CA ASN A 168 6.51 -12.25 17.47
C ASN A 168 7.31 -10.95 17.59
N ALA A 169 8.40 -10.97 18.37
CA ALA A 169 9.28 -9.81 18.52
C ALA A 169 9.84 -9.31 17.18
N PHE A 170 10.19 -10.22 16.27
CA PHE A 170 10.64 -9.85 14.93
C PHE A 170 9.52 -9.13 14.14
N LEU A 171 8.32 -9.69 14.09
CA LEU A 171 7.19 -9.11 13.36
C LEU A 171 6.75 -7.77 13.97
N ASP A 172 6.66 -7.70 15.30
CA ASP A 172 6.29 -6.50 16.06
C ASP A 172 7.24 -5.34 15.76
N PHE A 173 8.54 -5.59 15.57
CA PHE A 173 9.50 -4.57 15.15
C PHE A 173 9.47 -4.32 13.64
N PHE A 174 9.31 -5.37 12.84
CA PHE A 174 9.40 -5.29 11.39
C PHE A 174 8.27 -4.46 10.80
N TYR A 175 7.04 -4.60 11.31
CA TYR A 175 5.89 -3.86 10.78
C TYR A 175 6.03 -2.35 10.95
N PRO A 176 6.11 -1.78 12.17
CA PRO A 176 6.16 -0.34 12.34
C PRO A 176 7.40 0.29 11.69
N LEU A 177 8.57 -0.37 11.79
CA LEU A 177 9.81 0.16 11.22
C LEU A 177 9.87 0.01 9.70
N GLY A 178 9.46 -1.14 9.18
CA GLY A 178 9.39 -1.40 7.73
C GLY A 178 8.38 -0.48 7.04
N GLN A 179 7.23 -0.26 7.69
CA GLN A 179 6.20 0.67 7.22
C GLN A 179 6.69 2.12 7.24
N ALA A 180 7.32 2.56 8.34
CA ALA A 180 7.94 3.88 8.43
C ALA A 180 9.02 4.09 7.37
N LEU A 181 9.82 3.05 7.07
CA LEU A 181 10.83 3.10 6.03
C LEU A 181 10.20 3.28 4.64
N PHE A 182 9.23 2.46 4.24
CA PHE A 182 8.66 2.59 2.90
C PHE A 182 7.91 3.92 2.72
N VAL A 183 7.15 4.38 3.72
CA VAL A 183 6.42 5.66 3.60
C VAL A 183 7.38 6.84 3.56
N SER A 184 8.51 6.77 4.31
CA SER A 184 9.53 7.82 4.26
C SER A 184 10.16 7.93 2.87
N LEU A 185 10.44 6.79 2.23
CA LEU A 185 10.92 6.74 0.85
C LEU A 185 9.86 7.24 -0.14
N ALA A 186 8.59 6.95 0.11
CA ALA A 186 7.49 7.42 -0.74
C ALA A 186 7.36 8.94 -0.70
N LEU A 187 7.35 9.53 0.50
CA LEU A 187 7.28 10.98 0.72
C LEU A 187 8.52 11.70 0.19
N LEU A 188 9.71 11.15 0.42
CA LEU A 188 10.94 11.67 -0.17
C LEU A 188 10.88 11.65 -1.70
N THR A 189 10.43 10.54 -2.29
CA THR A 189 10.26 10.44 -3.74
C THR A 189 9.27 11.49 -4.23
N LEU A 190 8.15 11.70 -3.53
CA LEU A 190 7.14 12.71 -3.87
C LEU A 190 7.74 14.11 -3.88
N PHE A 191 8.56 14.43 -2.87
CA PHE A 191 9.27 15.70 -2.77
C PHE A 191 10.26 15.91 -3.93
N LEU A 192 10.99 14.87 -4.33
CA LEU A 192 12.03 14.95 -5.36
C LEU A 192 11.48 14.99 -6.79
N VAL A 193 10.36 14.33 -7.07
CA VAL A 193 9.82 14.23 -8.45
C VAL A 193 8.94 15.40 -8.85
N LYS A 194 8.59 16.30 -7.91
CA LYS A 194 7.62 17.38 -8.14
C LYS A 194 7.99 18.29 -9.33
N ASP A 195 9.28 18.51 -9.57
CA ASP A 195 9.78 19.44 -10.60
C ASP A 195 10.40 18.74 -11.82
N LEU A 196 10.52 17.40 -11.80
CA LEU A 196 11.30 16.65 -12.79
C LEU A 196 10.45 15.88 -13.81
N LEU A 197 9.23 15.50 -13.45
CA LEU A 197 8.39 14.70 -14.31
C LEU A 197 7.69 15.59 -15.36
N GLY A 198 8.00 15.36 -16.63
CA GLY A 198 7.16 15.80 -17.75
C GLY A 198 5.71 15.38 -17.44
N GLY A 199 4.81 16.37 -17.38
CA GLY A 199 3.56 16.31 -16.59
C GLY A 199 2.65 15.09 -16.83
N VAL A 200 2.82 14.40 -17.95
CA VAL A 200 2.07 13.18 -18.28
C VAL A 200 2.29 12.07 -17.25
N MET A 201 3.50 11.81 -16.76
CA MET A 201 3.72 10.73 -15.77
C MET A 201 3.52 11.19 -14.31
N LYS A 202 3.68 12.49 -14.05
CA LYS A 202 3.68 13.10 -12.71
C LYS A 202 2.47 12.67 -11.87
N THR A 203 1.27 12.87 -12.37
CA THR A 203 0.04 12.58 -11.62
C THR A 203 -0.05 11.12 -11.19
N LYS A 204 0.47 10.19 -12.00
CA LYS A 204 0.30 8.75 -11.80
C LYS A 204 1.28 8.25 -10.74
N VAL A 205 2.52 8.74 -10.81
CA VAL A 205 3.52 8.54 -9.76
C VAL A 205 3.03 9.14 -8.45
N VAL A 206 2.55 10.40 -8.46
CA VAL A 206 2.01 11.06 -7.25
C VAL A 206 0.89 10.24 -6.62
N LEU A 207 -0.06 9.72 -7.41
CA LEU A 207 -1.14 8.88 -6.89
C LEU A 207 -0.62 7.60 -6.23
N ILE A 208 0.35 6.89 -6.83
CA ILE A 208 1.00 5.72 -6.21
C ILE A 208 1.60 6.10 -4.85
N LEU A 209 2.34 7.20 -4.79
CA LEU A 209 3.00 7.62 -3.56
C LEU A 209 1.98 8.04 -2.48
N ILE A 210 0.89 8.70 -2.87
CA ILE A 210 -0.22 9.03 -1.98
C ILE A 210 -0.92 7.75 -1.45
N SER A 211 -1.13 6.73 -2.29
CA SER A 211 -1.72 5.47 -1.80
C SER A 211 -0.85 4.81 -0.72
N LEU A 212 0.47 4.89 -0.82
CA LEU A 212 1.37 4.36 0.22
C LEU A 212 1.26 5.13 1.54
N VAL A 213 0.94 6.43 1.50
CA VAL A 213 0.67 7.21 2.71
C VAL A 213 -0.64 6.76 3.35
N PHE A 214 -1.69 6.52 2.56
CA PHE A 214 -2.94 5.95 3.07
C PHE A 214 -2.74 4.53 3.63
N GLN A 215 -1.91 3.70 2.98
CA GLN A 215 -1.55 2.37 3.49
C GLN A 215 -0.89 2.48 4.87
N TYR A 216 0.13 3.34 5.00
CA TYR A 216 0.81 3.57 6.26
C TYR A 216 -0.14 4.08 7.35
N ALA A 217 -1.07 4.97 6.99
CA ALA A 217 -2.09 5.46 7.91
C ALA A 217 -3.05 4.34 8.35
N ALA A 218 -3.46 3.46 7.43
CA ALA A 218 -4.29 2.29 7.72
C ALA A 218 -3.59 1.35 8.70
N ASP A 219 -2.34 0.96 8.40
CA ASP A 219 -1.53 0.09 9.23
C ASP A 219 -1.28 0.69 10.62
N SER A 220 -0.92 1.98 10.69
CA SER A 220 -0.68 2.66 11.97
C SER A 220 -1.94 2.76 12.82
N THR A 221 -3.09 3.02 12.17
CA THR A 221 -4.40 3.05 12.83
C THR A 221 -4.77 1.67 13.34
N PHE A 222 -4.58 0.62 12.54
CA PHE A 222 -4.81 -0.77 12.94
C PHE A 222 -3.96 -1.16 14.15
N ILE A 223 -2.65 -0.89 14.11
CA ILE A 223 -1.75 -1.21 15.23
C ILE A 223 -2.17 -0.47 16.49
N TYR A 224 -2.51 0.82 16.38
CA TYR A 224 -2.99 1.62 17.50
C TYR A 224 -4.31 1.07 18.07
N GLU A 225 -5.31 0.81 17.20
CA GLU A 225 -6.61 0.28 17.59
C GLU A 225 -6.47 -1.09 18.27
N ASN A 226 -5.63 -1.98 17.71
CA ASN A 226 -5.39 -3.32 18.23
C ASN A 226 -4.65 -3.29 19.57
N SER A 227 -3.64 -2.43 19.72
CA SER A 227 -2.87 -2.30 20.97
C SER A 227 -3.69 -1.73 22.13
N ASN A 228 -4.79 -1.03 21.83
CA ASN A 228 -5.72 -0.48 22.82
C ASN A 228 -7.00 -1.31 22.95
N GLU A 229 -7.09 -2.47 22.30
CA GLU A 229 -8.26 -3.36 22.31
C GLU A 229 -9.56 -2.67 21.85
N ILE A 230 -9.45 -1.65 20.99
CA ILE A 230 -10.59 -0.92 20.40
C ILE A 230 -10.76 -1.21 18.91
N TRP A 231 -9.93 -2.09 18.35
CA TRP A 231 -10.06 -2.50 16.97
C TRP A 231 -11.35 -3.27 16.76
N MET A 232 -11.98 -3.01 15.61
CA MET A 232 -13.18 -3.72 15.20
C MET A 232 -13.20 -3.92 13.67
N PRO A 233 -13.79 -5.02 13.18
CA PRO A 233 -14.03 -5.23 11.77
C PRO A 233 -14.90 -4.12 11.17
N GLY A 234 -14.55 -3.68 9.96
CA GLY A 234 -15.19 -2.53 9.31
C GLY A 234 -14.93 -1.20 9.99
N GLY A 235 -13.86 -1.10 10.78
CA GLY A 235 -13.41 0.13 11.45
C GLY A 235 -12.79 1.17 10.51
N LEU A 236 -12.14 2.18 11.09
CA LEU A 236 -11.50 3.26 10.32
C LEU A 236 -10.27 2.76 9.54
N SER A 237 -9.48 1.88 10.13
CA SER A 237 -8.32 1.24 9.50
C SER A 237 -8.70 0.55 8.17
N ASP A 238 -9.80 -0.21 8.15
CA ASP A 238 -10.28 -0.89 6.95
C ASP A 238 -10.69 0.08 5.83
N LEU A 239 -11.33 1.22 6.16
CA LEU A 239 -11.64 2.25 5.17
C LEU A 239 -10.36 2.85 4.58
N LEU A 240 -9.33 3.08 5.40
CA LEU A 240 -8.05 3.59 4.92
C LEU A 240 -7.37 2.58 3.98
N PHE A 241 -7.48 1.28 4.23
CA PHE A 241 -7.06 0.24 3.28
C PHE A 241 -7.84 0.30 1.97
N VAL A 242 -9.18 0.42 2.02
CA VAL A 242 -10.03 0.59 0.82
C VAL A 242 -9.56 1.79 -0.01
N ILE A 243 -9.32 2.94 0.62
CA ILE A 243 -8.82 4.15 -0.04
C ILE A 243 -7.43 3.91 -0.65
N SER A 244 -6.51 3.32 0.11
CA SER A 244 -5.16 2.98 -0.35
C SER A 244 -5.19 2.10 -1.59
N TYR A 245 -5.91 0.97 -1.53
CA TYR A 245 -6.01 0.01 -2.63
C TYR A 245 -6.68 0.61 -3.85
N PHE A 246 -7.73 1.40 -3.65
CA PHE A 246 -8.38 2.13 -4.73
C PHE A 246 -7.43 3.11 -5.42
N VAL A 247 -6.77 3.99 -4.65
CA VAL A 247 -5.86 5.01 -5.18
C VAL A 247 -4.67 4.38 -5.92
N MET A 248 -4.09 3.31 -5.36
CA MET A 248 -3.02 2.55 -6.02
C MET A 248 -3.54 1.95 -7.33
N THR A 249 -4.70 1.29 -7.31
CA THR A 249 -5.28 0.63 -8.48
C THR A 249 -5.57 1.60 -9.61
N ILE A 250 -6.21 2.75 -9.34
CA ILE A 250 -6.46 3.75 -10.38
C ILE A 250 -5.16 4.33 -10.93
N ALA A 251 -4.12 4.46 -10.10
CA ALA A 251 -2.83 4.95 -10.54
C ALA A 251 -2.19 3.98 -11.52
N LEU A 252 -2.15 2.68 -11.18
CA LEU A 252 -1.65 1.61 -12.05
C LEU A 252 -2.44 1.54 -13.37
N ILE A 253 -3.77 1.62 -13.33
CA ILE A 253 -4.60 1.64 -14.56
C ILE A 253 -4.28 2.87 -15.42
N LYS A 254 -4.04 4.03 -14.82
CA LYS A 254 -3.68 5.25 -15.57
C LYS A 254 -2.32 5.15 -16.27
N PHE A 255 -1.40 4.27 -15.86
CA PHE A 255 -0.19 4.01 -16.66
C PHE A 255 -0.55 3.43 -18.03
N GLU A 256 -1.62 2.64 -18.16
CA GLU A 256 -2.07 2.17 -19.48
C GLU A 256 -2.37 3.33 -20.42
N THR A 257 -3.08 4.36 -19.94
CA THR A 257 -3.42 5.53 -20.77
C THR A 257 -2.18 6.31 -21.20
N VAL A 258 -1.19 6.45 -20.32
CA VAL A 258 0.05 7.14 -20.66
C VAL A 258 0.84 6.41 -21.74
N PHE A 259 0.87 5.07 -21.69
CA PHE A 259 1.52 4.28 -22.72
C PHE A 259 0.91 4.51 -24.11
N GLU A 260 -0.42 4.51 -24.21
CA GLU A 260 -1.12 4.75 -25.47
C GLU A 260 -0.89 6.18 -25.99
N ASP A 261 -0.85 7.18 -25.10
CA ASP A 261 -0.58 8.57 -25.48
C ASP A 261 0.84 8.73 -26.04
N ILE A 262 1.86 8.17 -25.37
CA ILE A 262 3.26 8.19 -25.84
C ILE A 262 3.38 7.50 -27.21
N LYS A 263 2.72 6.34 -27.37
CA LYS A 263 2.75 5.59 -28.63
C LYS A 263 2.14 6.39 -29.79
N LYS A 264 1.05 7.12 -29.56
CA LYS A 264 0.42 7.97 -30.57
C LYS A 264 1.34 9.11 -31.00
N THR A 265 1.98 9.80 -30.04
CA THR A 265 2.90 10.91 -30.36
C THR A 265 4.07 10.46 -31.24
N ASN A 266 4.65 9.28 -30.95
CA ASN A 266 5.77 8.72 -31.73
C ASN A 266 5.37 8.26 -33.14
N LEU A 267 4.08 8.02 -33.41
CA LEU A 267 3.59 7.66 -34.75
C LEU A 267 3.30 8.89 -35.63
N THR A 268 3.20 10.08 -35.02
CA THR A 268 2.90 11.34 -35.71
C THR A 268 4.14 12.22 -35.95
N SER A 269 5.30 11.82 -35.41
CA SER A 269 6.61 12.46 -35.59
C SER A 269 7.46 11.72 -36.60
#